data_AF-I9QP80-F1
#
_entry.id   AF-I9QP80-F1
#
_cell.length_a   1.000
_cell.length_b   1.000
_cell.length_c   1.000
_cell.angle_alpha   90.00
_cell.angle_beta   90.00
_cell.angle_gamma   90.00
#
_symmetry.space_group_name_H-M   'P 1'
#
loop_
_entity.id
_entity.type
_entity.pdbx_description
1 polymer ?
#
loop_
_entity_poly.entity_id
_entity_poly.type
_entity_poly.pdbx_seq_one_letter_code
_entity_poly.pdbx_strand_id
1 'polypeptide(L)'
;MRKFLDGAKSEVLKYDVISFDIFDTLLLRPFIKPTDLFWYIETKYNIKGFYQARILAEMQSRKLSKEQDITLDEIYHQIPKEFHSYKGVEIATEKEMLVPNLEMLELYRFAKENNKRVIIVSDMYLPLEVLEDILISKGFGGYTNFYLSNHIMLTKHSKDLFKHVLKQENITHTQMLHIGDNSWADDAMPKSLGIATLFRKSVLKQLEEVFPKYKTFTPTSVAQSFILGSLCVFHKNYIQKHEKFDYWFLLGAMQAGIAAVAYCQFIYKEIHKRNIDTLVFVARDGYLLQKIFNILYPNSYKTTYVYAPRILKKAVFLEVIEGESLEILRILEGEEEVKKKQITTNQQAYVYIYSNFEHCRHLALKCLDNYRKYLYSSNLEGNIAIVDTITLGYSSQGLIQKALNKEVFGCYVDLLRILNYDCASFLPFSHPKPVYFHNWDFMEFLLTSPEYPILNVENGVPIYQKDVSSCEKYRSKAYEKIVEGALDMLHILKKVKFL
;
A
#
# COMPACT_ATOMS: atom_id res chain seq x y z
N MET A 1 -12.72 16.39 13.93
CA MET A 1 -12.70 16.47 12.45
C MET A 1 -14.11 16.47 11.80
N ARG A 2 -15.22 16.47 12.57
CA ARG A 2 -16.60 16.49 12.02
C ARG A 2 -17.15 17.87 11.61
N LYS A 3 -16.38 18.95 11.80
CA LYS A 3 -16.83 20.34 11.54
C LYS A 3 -17.41 20.55 10.13
N PHE A 4 -16.85 19.91 9.10
CA PHE A 4 -17.40 20.00 7.74
C PHE A 4 -18.78 19.36 7.67
N LEU A 5 -18.94 18.12 8.14
CA LEU A 5 -20.20 17.39 8.06
C LEU A 5 -21.31 18.09 8.86
N ASP A 6 -21.01 18.58 10.05
CA ASP A 6 -22.00 19.26 10.88
C ASP A 6 -22.51 20.55 10.19
N GLY A 7 -21.59 21.34 9.62
CA GLY A 7 -21.94 22.51 8.81
C GLY A 7 -22.72 22.13 7.54
N ALA A 8 -22.28 21.07 6.84
CA ALA A 8 -22.93 20.61 5.61
C ALA A 8 -24.34 20.09 5.84
N LYS A 9 -24.57 19.35 6.93
CA LYS A 9 -25.90 18.89 7.34
C LYS A 9 -26.83 20.08 7.62
N SER A 10 -26.32 21.12 8.28
CA SER A 10 -27.08 22.36 8.53
C SER A 10 -27.47 23.05 7.21
N GLU A 11 -26.56 23.16 6.24
CA GLU A 11 -26.90 23.72 4.92
C GLU A 11 -27.93 22.87 4.18
N VAL A 12 -27.79 21.54 4.17
CA VAL A 12 -28.73 20.62 3.52
C VAL A 12 -30.17 20.82 4.00
N LEU A 13 -30.38 21.12 5.29
CA LEU A 13 -31.73 21.32 5.82
C LEU A 13 -32.46 22.55 5.26
N LYS A 14 -31.73 23.54 4.73
CA LYS A 14 -32.29 24.81 4.24
C LYS A 14 -32.88 24.74 2.83
N TYR A 15 -32.61 23.67 2.09
CA TYR A 15 -32.98 23.53 0.67
C TYR A 15 -33.89 22.31 0.45
N ASP A 16 -34.67 22.34 -0.62
CA ASP A 16 -35.60 21.26 -0.97
C ASP A 16 -34.90 20.18 -1.81
N VAL A 17 -34.05 20.65 -2.74
CA VAL A 17 -33.31 19.81 -3.69
C VAL A 17 -31.82 19.86 -3.39
N ILE A 18 -31.21 18.69 -3.20
CA ILE A 18 -29.77 18.55 -2.98
C ILE A 18 -29.18 17.84 -4.18
N SER A 19 -28.32 18.52 -4.90
CA SER A 19 -27.61 17.97 -6.05
C SER A 19 -26.16 17.68 -5.72
N PHE A 20 -25.66 16.55 -6.18
CA PHE A 20 -24.28 16.14 -5.99
C PHE A 20 -23.56 15.95 -7.32
N ASP A 21 -22.33 16.42 -7.41
CA ASP A 21 -21.37 15.91 -8.39
C ASP A 21 -20.91 14.49 -8.01
N ILE A 22 -20.35 13.74 -8.96
CA ILE A 22 -19.89 12.37 -8.75
C ILE A 22 -18.42 12.31 -8.33
N PHE A 23 -17.49 12.83 -9.13
CA PHE A 23 -16.07 12.52 -9.01
C PHE A 23 -15.36 13.48 -8.06
N ASP A 24 -14.45 12.96 -7.24
CA ASP A 24 -13.83 13.69 -6.12
C ASP A 24 -14.83 14.28 -5.09
N THR A 25 -16.12 13.98 -5.29
CA THR A 25 -17.27 14.30 -4.45
C THR A 25 -17.87 13.04 -3.83
N LEU A 26 -18.75 12.32 -4.52
CA LEU A 26 -19.35 11.07 -4.03
C LEU A 26 -18.40 9.88 -4.16
N LEU A 27 -17.63 9.82 -5.24
CA LEU A 27 -16.70 8.75 -5.56
C LEU A 27 -15.28 9.30 -5.66
N LEU A 28 -14.33 8.56 -5.09
CA LEU A 28 -12.91 8.85 -5.16
C LEU A 28 -12.22 7.85 -6.06
N ARG A 29 -11.17 8.31 -6.74
CA ARG A 29 -10.20 7.44 -7.42
C ARG A 29 -8.90 7.39 -6.61
N PRO A 30 -8.17 6.27 -6.64
CA PRO A 30 -6.85 6.17 -6.03
C PRO A 30 -5.78 6.79 -6.94
N PHE A 31 -6.05 7.92 -7.59
CA PHE A 31 -5.12 8.59 -8.50
C PHE A 31 -5.16 10.10 -8.23
N ILE A 32 -4.06 10.78 -8.53
CA ILE A 32 -3.98 12.24 -8.38
C ILE A 32 -4.63 12.97 -9.56
N LYS A 33 -4.49 12.43 -10.77
CA LYS A 33 -5.19 12.95 -11.94
C LYS A 33 -6.15 11.88 -12.46
N PRO A 34 -7.37 12.26 -12.90
CA PRO A 34 -8.28 11.32 -13.55
C PRO A 34 -7.63 10.60 -14.75
N THR A 35 -6.77 11.30 -15.49
CA THR A 35 -6.07 10.74 -16.65
C THR A 35 -5.04 9.66 -16.28
N ASP A 36 -4.57 9.59 -15.04
CA ASP A 36 -3.61 8.55 -14.62
C ASP A 36 -4.23 7.15 -14.65
N LEU A 37 -5.57 7.03 -14.66
CA LEU A 37 -6.27 5.76 -14.91
C LEU A 37 -5.91 5.18 -16.29
N PHE A 38 -5.79 6.01 -17.31
CA PHE A 38 -5.40 5.58 -18.65
C PHE A 38 -3.93 5.14 -18.69
N TRP A 39 -3.05 5.81 -17.93
CA TRP A 39 -1.65 5.40 -17.76
C TRP A 39 -1.55 4.06 -17.01
N TYR A 40 -2.44 3.83 -16.04
CA TYR A 40 -2.56 2.56 -15.34
C TYR A 40 -2.99 1.43 -16.29
N ILE A 41 -4.01 1.67 -17.14
CA ILE A 41 -4.44 0.70 -18.16
C ILE A 41 -3.27 0.39 -19.11
N GLU A 42 -2.57 1.42 -19.60
CA GLU A 42 -1.40 1.24 -20.47
C GLU A 42 -0.35 0.32 -19.84
N THR A 43 -0.04 0.56 -18.57
CA THR A 43 0.98 -0.21 -17.84
C THR A 43 0.50 -1.64 -17.54
N LYS A 44 -0.74 -1.81 -17.08
CA LYS A 44 -1.31 -3.11 -16.69
C LYS A 44 -1.42 -4.07 -17.86
N TYR A 45 -1.84 -3.57 -19.02
CA TYR A 45 -2.05 -4.39 -20.22
C TYR A 45 -0.86 -4.33 -21.20
N ASN A 46 0.20 -3.60 -20.87
CA ASN A 46 1.40 -3.41 -21.70
C ASN A 46 1.07 -2.89 -23.12
N ILE A 47 0.19 -1.89 -23.21
CA ILE A 47 -0.33 -1.33 -24.47
C ILE A 47 0.24 0.06 -24.77
N LYS A 48 1.53 0.10 -25.11
CA LYS A 48 2.29 1.34 -25.31
C LYS A 48 1.55 2.34 -26.21
N GLY A 49 1.42 3.58 -25.73
CA GLY A 49 0.83 4.70 -26.48
C GLY A 49 -0.66 4.91 -26.24
N PHE A 50 -1.35 3.96 -25.60
CA PHE A 50 -2.77 4.08 -25.25
C PHE A 50 -3.07 5.34 -24.43
N TYR A 51 -2.23 5.64 -23.42
CA TYR A 51 -2.44 6.76 -22.51
C TYR A 51 -2.55 8.09 -23.27
N GLN A 52 -1.57 8.37 -24.12
CA GLN A 52 -1.51 9.59 -24.91
C GLN A 52 -2.61 9.61 -25.99
N ALA A 53 -2.79 8.49 -26.69
CA ALA A 53 -3.81 8.37 -27.73
C ALA A 53 -5.22 8.62 -27.19
N ARG A 54 -5.53 8.11 -26.00
CA ARG A 54 -6.83 8.28 -25.34
C ARG A 54 -7.10 9.74 -24.95
N ILE A 55 -6.09 10.47 -24.45
CA ILE A 55 -6.22 11.91 -24.14
C ILE A 55 -6.40 12.73 -25.43
N LEU A 56 -5.60 12.44 -26.45
CA LEU A 56 -5.68 13.12 -27.76
C LEU A 56 -7.04 12.89 -28.43
N ALA A 57 -7.56 11.67 -28.37
CA ALA A 57 -8.88 11.32 -28.90
C ALA A 57 -10.00 12.12 -28.23
N GLU A 58 -9.93 12.34 -26.91
CA GLU A 58 -10.89 13.19 -26.21
C GLU A 58 -10.80 14.65 -26.63
N MET A 59 -9.59 15.22 -26.64
CA MET A 59 -9.39 16.60 -27.10
C MET A 59 -9.89 16.80 -28.53
N GLN A 60 -9.61 15.84 -29.41
CA GLN A 60 -10.07 15.88 -30.80
C GLN A 60 -11.60 15.77 -30.89
N SER A 61 -12.21 14.90 -30.09
CA SER A 61 -13.68 14.77 -30.03
C SER A 61 -14.33 16.07 -29.56
N ARG A 62 -13.80 16.69 -28.49
CA ARG A 62 -14.29 18.00 -27.99
C ARG A 62 -14.13 19.10 -29.04
N LYS A 63 -13.05 19.07 -29.83
CA LYS A 63 -12.81 20.06 -30.90
C LYS A 63 -13.76 19.90 -32.09
N LEU A 64 -14.13 18.66 -32.43
CA LEU A 64 -15.02 18.35 -33.54
C LEU A 64 -16.51 18.47 -33.18
N SER A 65 -16.84 18.28 -31.90
CA SER A 65 -18.23 18.36 -31.42
C SER A 65 -18.79 19.76 -31.62
N LYS A 66 -20.06 19.82 -32.02
CA LYS A 66 -20.87 21.05 -32.04
C LYS A 66 -21.67 21.21 -30.75
N GLU A 67 -21.74 20.14 -29.97
CA GLU A 67 -22.41 20.10 -28.68
C GLU A 67 -21.45 20.54 -27.56
N GLN A 68 -21.99 20.75 -26.35
CA GLN A 68 -21.16 21.19 -25.22
C GLN A 68 -20.34 20.06 -24.60
N ASP A 69 -20.72 18.81 -24.84
CA ASP A 69 -20.00 17.64 -24.35
C ASP A 69 -19.91 16.54 -25.41
N ILE A 70 -19.31 15.42 -25.02
CA ILE A 70 -19.01 14.27 -25.89
C ILE A 70 -19.22 12.95 -25.14
N THR A 71 -19.51 11.91 -25.91
CA THR A 71 -19.67 10.52 -25.45
C THR A 71 -18.37 9.74 -25.51
N LEU A 72 -18.29 8.66 -24.72
CA LEU A 72 -17.20 7.69 -24.84
C LEU A 72 -17.12 7.07 -26.25
N ASP A 73 -18.24 6.91 -26.95
CA ASP A 73 -18.26 6.40 -28.33
C ASP A 73 -17.56 7.34 -29.31
N GLU A 74 -17.81 8.65 -29.21
CA GLU A 74 -17.13 9.65 -30.04
C GLU A 74 -15.62 9.66 -29.77
N ILE A 75 -15.23 9.56 -28.49
CA ILE A 75 -13.82 9.43 -28.11
C ILE A 75 -13.19 8.20 -28.76
N TYR A 76 -13.82 7.03 -28.65
CA TYR A 76 -13.28 5.80 -29.24
C TYR A 76 -13.39 5.78 -30.78
N HIS A 77 -14.23 6.63 -31.38
CA HIS A 77 -14.20 6.84 -32.82
C HIS A 77 -12.93 7.59 -33.26
N GLN A 78 -12.41 8.50 -32.42
CA GLN A 78 -11.19 9.26 -32.69
C GLN A 78 -9.90 8.53 -32.25
N ILE A 79 -10.00 7.48 -31.41
CA ILE A 79 -8.82 6.73 -30.97
C ILE A 79 -8.30 5.81 -32.10
N PRO A 80 -6.98 5.58 -32.23
CA PRO A 80 -6.42 4.62 -33.18
C PRO A 80 -7.08 3.24 -33.08
N LYS A 81 -7.28 2.59 -34.25
CA LYS A 81 -8.05 1.34 -34.37
C LYS A 81 -7.50 0.21 -33.49
N GLU A 82 -6.19 0.16 -33.30
CA GLU A 82 -5.55 -0.83 -32.43
C GLU A 82 -6.01 -0.74 -30.95
N PHE A 83 -6.56 0.40 -30.52
CA PHE A 83 -7.01 0.60 -29.15
C PHE A 83 -8.53 0.43 -28.96
N HIS A 84 -9.30 0.15 -30.02
CA HIS A 84 -10.77 0.08 -29.96
C HIS A 84 -11.28 -0.98 -28.98
N SER A 85 -10.58 -2.12 -28.87
CA SER A 85 -10.93 -3.19 -27.93
C SER A 85 -10.82 -2.81 -26.45
N TYR A 86 -10.18 -1.68 -26.12
CA TYR A 86 -9.96 -1.26 -24.74
C TYR A 86 -11.09 -0.39 -24.17
N LYS A 87 -12.15 -0.10 -24.94
CA LYS A 87 -13.34 0.64 -24.44
C LYS A 87 -13.96 -0.04 -23.23
N GLY A 88 -14.17 -1.36 -23.32
CA GLY A 88 -14.68 -2.16 -22.21
C GLY A 88 -13.70 -2.22 -21.03
N VAL A 89 -12.40 -2.19 -21.30
CA VAL A 89 -11.35 -2.19 -20.28
C VAL A 89 -11.34 -0.87 -19.50
N GLU A 90 -11.52 0.28 -20.17
CA GLU A 90 -11.64 1.59 -19.53
C GLU A 90 -12.85 1.63 -18.59
N ILE A 91 -14.04 1.22 -19.08
CA ILE A 91 -15.26 1.14 -18.26
C ILE A 91 -15.05 0.21 -17.05
N ALA A 92 -14.50 -0.99 -17.28
CA ALA A 92 -14.26 -1.95 -16.21
C ALA A 92 -13.27 -1.42 -15.17
N THR A 93 -12.21 -0.74 -15.62
CA THR A 93 -11.19 -0.15 -14.73
C THR A 93 -11.77 1.00 -13.91
N GLU A 94 -12.60 1.86 -14.50
CA GLU A 94 -13.32 2.91 -13.77
C GLU A 94 -14.19 2.32 -12.65
N LYS A 95 -15.03 1.32 -12.98
CA LYS A 95 -15.88 0.62 -12.00
C LYS A 95 -15.07 -0.04 -10.88
N GLU A 96 -13.94 -0.63 -11.23
CA GLU A 96 -13.02 -1.29 -10.29
C GLU A 96 -12.37 -0.29 -9.33
N MET A 97 -11.86 0.84 -9.84
CA MET A 97 -11.05 1.79 -9.08
C MET A 97 -11.86 2.78 -8.24
N LEU A 98 -13.11 3.06 -8.62
CA LEU A 98 -13.93 4.01 -7.89
C LEU A 98 -14.35 3.44 -6.52
N VAL A 99 -14.11 4.22 -5.46
CA VAL A 99 -14.53 3.90 -4.09
C VAL A 99 -15.41 5.00 -3.53
N PRO A 100 -16.36 4.69 -2.63
CA PRO A 100 -17.20 5.71 -2.03
C PRO A 100 -16.36 6.66 -1.17
N ASN A 101 -16.65 7.95 -1.28
CA ASN A 101 -16.26 8.94 -0.29
C ASN A 101 -17.20 8.80 0.91
N LEU A 102 -16.73 8.19 2.00
CA LEU A 102 -17.61 7.83 3.12
C LEU A 102 -18.15 9.06 3.87
N GLU A 103 -17.43 10.18 3.84
CA GLU A 103 -17.92 11.46 4.36
C GLU A 103 -19.14 11.93 3.57
N MET A 104 -19.07 11.87 2.24
CA MET A 104 -20.18 12.30 1.38
C MET A 104 -21.32 11.29 1.33
N LEU A 105 -21.04 10.00 1.50
CA LEU A 105 -22.08 8.98 1.67
C LEU A 105 -22.92 9.23 2.92
N GLU A 106 -22.30 9.69 4.02
CA GLU A 106 -23.03 10.10 5.23
C GLU A 106 -23.94 11.30 4.94
N LEU A 107 -23.43 12.32 4.25
CA LEU A 107 -24.22 13.50 3.91
C LEU A 107 -25.36 13.17 2.92
N TYR A 108 -25.11 12.30 1.95
CA TYR A 108 -26.10 11.82 0.99
C TYR A 108 -27.25 11.10 1.71
N ARG A 109 -26.93 10.18 2.63
CA ARG A 109 -27.93 9.48 3.45
C ARG A 109 -28.71 10.44 4.33
N PHE A 110 -28.02 11.37 4.99
CA PHE A 110 -28.65 12.40 5.82
C PHE A 110 -29.66 13.22 5.02
N ALA A 111 -29.34 13.64 3.80
CA ALA A 111 -30.27 14.38 2.94
C ALA A 111 -31.54 13.56 2.66
N LYS A 112 -31.39 12.27 2.32
CA LYS A 112 -32.54 11.38 2.09
C LYS A 112 -33.38 11.13 3.34
N GLU A 113 -32.74 10.88 4.48
CA GLU A 113 -33.39 10.66 5.77
C GLU A 113 -34.20 11.89 6.23
N ASN A 114 -33.80 13.08 5.78
CA ASN A 114 -34.53 14.33 6.01
C ASN A 114 -35.47 14.70 4.86
N ASN A 115 -35.91 13.70 4.07
CA ASN A 115 -36.87 13.82 2.97
C ASN A 115 -36.50 14.87 1.91
N LYS A 116 -35.20 15.14 1.74
CA LYS A 116 -34.74 16.02 0.67
C LYS A 116 -34.79 15.29 -0.67
N ARG A 117 -35.11 16.02 -1.73
CA ARG A 117 -35.03 15.49 -3.09
C ARG A 117 -33.56 15.47 -3.50
N VAL A 118 -32.97 14.28 -3.54
CA VAL A 118 -31.57 14.12 -3.97
C VAL A 118 -31.51 13.88 -5.47
N ILE A 119 -30.66 14.62 -6.18
CA ILE A 119 -30.37 14.44 -7.61
C ILE A 119 -28.86 14.38 -7.86
N ILE A 120 -28.46 13.84 -9.01
CA ILE A 120 -27.07 13.79 -9.45
C ILE A 120 -26.89 14.73 -10.64
N VAL A 121 -25.84 15.55 -10.63
CA VAL A 121 -25.51 16.47 -11.73
C VAL A 121 -24.00 16.44 -11.97
N SER A 122 -23.56 15.84 -13.08
CA SER A 122 -22.13 15.62 -13.32
C SER A 122 -21.74 15.79 -14.79
N ASP A 123 -20.52 16.30 -15.00
CA ASP A 123 -19.89 16.39 -16.31
C ASP A 123 -19.03 15.14 -16.53
N MET A 124 -19.43 14.20 -17.39
CA MET A 124 -18.68 12.97 -17.61
C MET A 124 -18.96 12.33 -18.97
N TYR A 125 -17.93 11.70 -19.55
CA TYR A 125 -17.99 11.00 -20.85
C TYR A 125 -18.52 9.56 -20.77
N LEU A 126 -18.58 8.93 -19.58
CA LEU A 126 -19.05 7.55 -19.41
C LEU A 126 -20.57 7.45 -19.66
N PRO A 127 -21.07 6.31 -20.16
CA PRO A 127 -22.52 6.10 -20.33
C PRO A 127 -23.29 6.22 -19.01
N LEU A 128 -24.53 6.68 -19.09
CA LEU A 128 -25.41 6.90 -17.93
C LEU A 128 -25.58 5.60 -17.13
N GLU A 129 -25.92 4.51 -17.81
CA GLU A 129 -26.24 3.21 -17.22
C GLU A 129 -25.05 2.63 -16.45
N VAL A 130 -23.83 2.89 -16.93
CA VAL A 130 -22.58 2.50 -16.25
C VAL A 130 -22.43 3.27 -14.94
N LEU A 131 -22.68 4.59 -14.94
CA LEU A 131 -22.56 5.41 -13.74
C LEU A 131 -23.65 5.11 -12.71
N GLU A 132 -24.87 4.80 -13.15
CA GLU A 132 -25.95 4.37 -12.26
C GLU A 132 -25.59 3.09 -11.51
N ASP A 133 -25.12 2.08 -12.24
CA ASP A 133 -24.66 0.82 -11.65
C ASP A 133 -23.49 1.04 -10.67
N ILE A 134 -22.53 1.90 -11.02
CA ILE A 134 -21.44 2.26 -10.11
C ILE A 134 -22.00 2.93 -8.85
N LEU A 135 -22.82 3.99 -8.97
CA LEU A 135 -23.35 4.72 -7.81
C LEU A 135 -24.15 3.80 -6.88
N ILE A 136 -25.06 2.99 -7.43
CA ILE A 136 -25.87 2.03 -6.66
C ILE A 136 -24.97 1.02 -5.96
N SER A 137 -24.00 0.42 -6.66
CA SER A 137 -23.09 -0.57 -6.08
C SER A 137 -22.20 0.00 -4.95
N LYS A 138 -21.97 1.32 -4.94
CA LYS A 138 -21.18 2.02 -3.91
C LYS A 138 -22.06 2.66 -2.82
N GLY A 139 -23.37 2.46 -2.86
CA GLY A 139 -24.32 2.85 -1.81
C GLY A 139 -25.04 4.19 -2.03
N PHE A 140 -24.92 4.79 -3.21
CA PHE A 140 -25.56 6.05 -3.60
C PHE A 140 -26.85 5.82 -4.40
N GLY A 141 -27.74 4.98 -3.89
CA GLY A 141 -29.01 4.65 -4.53
C GLY A 141 -30.19 5.54 -4.11
N GLY A 142 -31.22 5.57 -4.95
CA GLY A 142 -32.50 6.24 -4.69
C GLY A 142 -32.43 7.76 -4.66
N TYR A 143 -31.54 8.34 -5.47
CA TYR A 143 -31.75 9.69 -6.00
C TYR A 143 -32.97 9.68 -6.92
N THR A 144 -33.56 10.85 -7.14
CA THR A 144 -34.78 11.00 -7.94
C THR A 144 -34.46 11.09 -9.43
N ASN A 145 -33.48 11.91 -9.81
CA ASN A 145 -33.05 12.12 -11.19
C ASN A 145 -31.52 12.19 -11.31
N PHE A 146 -31.01 11.88 -12.50
CA PHE A 146 -29.59 11.94 -12.85
C PHE A 146 -29.39 12.72 -14.16
N TYR A 147 -28.79 13.90 -14.04
CA TYR A 147 -28.46 14.78 -15.13
C TYR A 147 -26.99 14.65 -15.50
N LEU A 148 -26.74 13.95 -16.61
CA LEU A 148 -25.40 13.66 -17.11
C LEU A 148 -25.12 14.44 -18.39
N SER A 149 -23.97 15.11 -18.42
CA SER A 149 -23.62 16.05 -19.49
C SER A 149 -23.56 15.41 -20.88
N ASN A 150 -22.94 14.25 -21.05
CA ASN A 150 -22.85 13.57 -22.36
C ASN A 150 -24.19 12.97 -22.84
N HIS A 151 -25.18 12.88 -21.96
CA HIS A 151 -26.51 12.38 -22.29
C HIS A 151 -27.42 13.54 -22.70
N ILE A 152 -27.29 14.69 -22.03
CA ILE A 152 -28.09 15.89 -22.27
C ILE A 152 -27.41 16.83 -23.28
N MET A 153 -26.11 16.63 -23.52
CA MET A 153 -25.22 17.48 -24.34
C MET A 153 -25.04 18.92 -23.81
N LEU A 154 -25.23 19.11 -22.50
CA LEU A 154 -25.03 20.36 -21.78
C LEU A 154 -24.09 20.14 -20.60
N THR A 155 -23.20 21.09 -20.34
CA THR A 155 -22.21 20.98 -19.24
C THR A 155 -22.54 21.90 -18.07
N LYS A 156 -22.03 21.54 -16.88
CA LYS A 156 -21.96 22.45 -15.73
C LYS A 156 -21.02 23.62 -16.02
N HIS A 157 -19.91 23.35 -16.73
CA HIS A 157 -18.92 24.36 -17.09
C HIS A 157 -19.54 25.55 -17.85
N SER A 158 -20.54 25.31 -18.70
CA SER A 158 -21.27 26.35 -19.45
C SER A 158 -22.47 26.93 -18.71
N LYS A 159 -22.73 26.49 -17.46
CA LYS A 159 -23.95 26.66 -16.64
C LYS A 159 -25.27 26.17 -17.26
N ASP A 160 -25.28 25.70 -18.51
CA ASP A 160 -26.52 25.35 -19.21
C ASP A 160 -27.14 24.06 -18.67
N LEU A 161 -26.32 23.12 -18.17
CA LEU A 161 -26.85 21.92 -17.51
C LEU A 161 -27.68 22.31 -16.26
N PHE A 162 -27.23 23.28 -15.46
CA PHE A 162 -28.01 23.76 -14.31
C PHE A 162 -29.31 24.43 -14.73
N LYS A 163 -29.32 25.23 -15.79
CA LYS A 163 -30.58 25.82 -16.32
C LYS A 163 -31.56 24.72 -16.75
N HIS A 164 -31.05 23.68 -17.39
CA HIS A 164 -31.83 22.51 -17.76
C HIS A 164 -32.40 21.81 -16.52
N VAL A 165 -31.57 21.56 -15.50
CA VAL A 165 -31.99 20.94 -14.22
C VAL A 165 -33.11 21.75 -13.56
N LEU A 166 -32.95 23.06 -13.39
CA LEU A 166 -33.97 23.91 -12.76
C LEU A 166 -35.33 23.82 -13.50
N LYS A 167 -35.28 23.79 -14.84
CA LYS A 167 -36.46 23.64 -15.69
C LYS A 167 -37.12 22.26 -15.56
N GLN A 168 -36.34 21.19 -15.60
CA GLN A 168 -36.85 19.81 -15.52
C GLN A 168 -37.40 19.46 -14.14
N GLU A 169 -36.72 19.91 -13.08
CA GLU A 169 -37.17 19.74 -11.70
C GLU A 169 -38.36 20.64 -11.34
N ASN A 170 -38.65 21.64 -12.18
CA ASN A 170 -39.64 22.69 -11.94
C ASN A 170 -39.42 23.41 -10.59
N ILE A 171 -38.19 23.86 -10.36
CA ILE A 171 -37.75 24.56 -9.14
C ILE A 171 -37.07 25.89 -9.47
N THR A 172 -37.00 26.79 -8.49
CA THR A 172 -36.17 28.00 -8.59
C THR A 172 -34.78 27.76 -8.03
N HIS A 173 -33.82 28.61 -8.43
CA HIS A 173 -32.43 28.54 -7.97
C HIS A 173 -32.27 28.60 -6.45
N THR A 174 -33.18 29.27 -5.73
CA THR A 174 -33.16 29.39 -4.27
C THR A 174 -33.54 28.10 -3.54
N GLN A 175 -34.13 27.12 -4.22
CA GLN A 175 -34.57 25.84 -3.63
C GLN A 175 -33.49 24.75 -3.70
N MET A 176 -32.38 25.01 -4.38
CA MET A 176 -31.37 24.01 -4.71
C MET A 176 -30.04 24.32 -4.03
N LEU A 177 -29.45 23.29 -3.43
CA LEU A 177 -28.05 23.26 -3.01
C LEU A 177 -27.27 22.33 -3.94
N HIS A 178 -26.17 22.81 -4.51
CA HIS A 178 -25.23 21.97 -5.25
C HIS A 178 -23.96 21.70 -4.44
N ILE A 179 -23.52 20.44 -4.46
CA ILE A 179 -22.37 19.97 -3.69
C ILE A 179 -21.38 19.30 -4.65
N GLY A 180 -20.17 19.84 -4.72
CA GLY A 180 -19.11 19.35 -5.60
C GLY A 180 -17.73 19.88 -5.23
N ASP A 181 -16.72 19.48 -6.00
CA ASP A 181 -15.32 19.79 -5.72
C ASP A 181 -14.65 20.72 -6.75
N ASN A 182 -15.29 20.97 -7.89
CA ASN A 182 -14.75 21.84 -8.92
C ASN A 182 -15.13 23.31 -8.66
N SER A 183 -14.14 24.17 -8.46
CA SER A 183 -14.38 25.59 -8.14
C SER A 183 -15.07 26.36 -9.26
N TRP A 184 -15.01 25.89 -10.50
CA TRP A 184 -15.69 26.50 -11.63
C TRP A 184 -17.06 25.87 -11.86
N ALA A 185 -17.09 24.57 -12.18
CA ALA A 185 -18.30 23.85 -12.57
C ALA A 185 -19.27 23.64 -11.40
N ASP A 186 -18.79 23.44 -10.18
CA ASP A 186 -19.63 23.11 -9.01
C ASP A 186 -19.80 24.27 -8.04
N ASP A 187 -19.06 25.37 -8.23
CA ASP A 187 -19.15 26.54 -7.37
C ASP A 187 -19.51 27.81 -8.16
N ALA A 188 -18.60 28.31 -8.99
CA ALA A 188 -18.80 29.59 -9.68
C ALA A 188 -20.01 29.59 -10.65
N MET A 189 -20.18 28.53 -11.45
CA MET A 189 -21.27 28.41 -12.42
C MET A 189 -22.66 28.34 -11.76
N PRO A 190 -22.94 27.44 -10.80
CA PRO A 190 -24.21 27.44 -10.09
C PRO A 190 -24.45 28.75 -9.31
N LYS A 191 -23.43 29.32 -8.64
CA LYS A 191 -23.57 30.63 -7.97
C LYS A 191 -23.95 31.76 -8.93
N SER A 192 -23.44 31.74 -10.16
CA SER A 192 -23.81 32.74 -11.18
C SER A 192 -25.29 32.70 -11.58
N LEU A 193 -26.00 31.60 -11.27
CA LEU A 193 -27.44 31.43 -11.45
C LEU A 193 -28.23 31.66 -10.16
N GLY A 194 -27.57 32.04 -9.06
CA GLY A 194 -28.18 32.16 -7.73
C GLY A 194 -28.41 30.83 -7.01
N ILE A 195 -27.88 29.72 -7.52
CA ILE A 195 -27.95 28.41 -6.85
C ILE A 195 -26.95 28.41 -5.69
N ALA A 196 -27.39 27.94 -4.53
CA ALA A 196 -26.50 27.79 -3.38
C ALA A 196 -25.51 26.65 -3.60
N THR A 197 -24.28 26.80 -3.09
CA THR A 197 -23.23 25.80 -3.28
C THR A 197 -22.56 25.45 -1.97
N LEU A 198 -22.19 24.18 -1.87
CA LEU A 198 -21.30 23.67 -0.84
C LEU A 198 -20.05 23.15 -1.54
N PHE A 199 -19.09 24.06 -1.71
CA PHE A 199 -17.79 23.74 -2.30
C PHE A 199 -16.92 22.95 -1.34
N ARG A 200 -16.30 21.90 -1.85
CA ARG A 200 -15.32 21.08 -1.15
C ARG A 200 -13.98 21.17 -1.86
N LYS A 201 -12.89 21.32 -1.09
CA LYS A 201 -11.54 21.19 -1.64
C LYS A 201 -11.31 19.74 -2.09
N SER A 202 -10.53 19.55 -3.16
CA SER A 202 -10.09 18.21 -3.57
C SER A 202 -9.42 17.45 -2.41
N VAL A 203 -9.52 16.12 -2.45
CA VAL A 203 -9.01 15.28 -1.36
C VAL A 203 -7.50 15.45 -1.16
N LEU A 204 -6.75 15.66 -2.23
CA LEU A 204 -5.31 15.95 -2.15
C LEU A 204 -5.03 17.21 -1.32
N LYS A 205 -5.71 18.32 -1.62
CA LYS A 205 -5.53 19.58 -0.85
C LYS A 205 -5.84 19.38 0.64
N GLN A 206 -6.86 18.58 0.94
CA GLN A 206 -7.21 18.26 2.33
C GLN A 206 -6.15 17.38 3.01
N LEU A 207 -5.56 16.42 2.30
CA LEU A 207 -4.43 15.63 2.81
C LEU A 207 -3.23 16.54 3.09
N GLU A 208 -2.89 17.44 2.17
CA GLU A 208 -1.78 18.39 2.25
C GLU A 208 -1.90 19.39 3.41
N GLU A 209 -3.12 19.74 3.81
CA GLU A 209 -3.37 20.59 4.98
C GLU A 209 -2.97 19.89 6.28
N VAL A 210 -3.18 18.57 6.36
CA VAL A 210 -2.83 17.75 7.52
C VAL A 210 -1.37 17.28 7.46
N PHE A 211 -0.88 17.00 6.25
CA PHE A 211 0.47 16.49 5.99
C PHE A 211 1.19 17.39 4.97
N PRO A 212 1.71 18.56 5.39
CA PRO A 212 2.27 19.57 4.48
C PRO A 212 3.44 19.09 3.61
N LYS A 213 4.15 18.03 4.02
CA LYS A 213 5.25 17.45 3.24
C LYS A 213 4.83 16.91 1.88
N TYR A 214 3.55 16.57 1.68
CA TYR A 214 3.06 16.11 0.39
C TYR A 214 2.84 17.23 -0.63
N LYS A 215 2.79 18.51 -0.20
CA LYS A 215 2.63 19.66 -1.12
C LYS A 215 3.74 19.79 -2.15
N THR A 216 4.93 19.30 -1.80
CA THR A 216 6.11 19.35 -2.69
C THR A 216 6.31 18.05 -3.47
N PHE A 217 5.44 17.05 -3.27
CA PHE A 217 5.55 15.76 -3.93
C PHE A 217 4.68 15.74 -5.20
N THR A 218 5.34 15.79 -6.36
CA THR A 218 4.68 15.65 -7.66
C THR A 218 4.93 14.25 -8.20
N PRO A 219 3.90 13.41 -8.38
CA PRO A 219 4.07 12.10 -8.99
C PRO A 219 4.69 12.17 -10.39
N THR A 220 5.71 11.34 -10.63
CA THR A 220 6.41 11.19 -11.91
C THR A 220 6.15 9.84 -12.58
N SER A 221 5.37 8.97 -11.92
CA SER A 221 4.94 7.68 -12.44
C SER A 221 3.51 7.38 -12.00
N VAL A 222 2.83 6.50 -12.74
CA VAL A 222 1.49 6.00 -12.35
C VAL A 222 1.50 5.33 -10.98
N ALA A 223 2.58 4.63 -10.61
CA ALA A 223 2.72 4.02 -9.28
C ALA A 223 2.76 5.08 -8.16
N GLN A 224 3.51 6.17 -8.36
CA GLN A 224 3.55 7.27 -7.39
C GLN A 224 2.19 8.00 -7.30
N SER A 225 1.51 8.20 -8.43
CA SER A 225 0.16 8.80 -8.43
C SER A 225 -0.82 7.90 -7.69
N PHE A 226 -0.72 6.59 -7.93
CA PHE A 226 -1.54 5.61 -7.26
C PHE A 226 -1.33 5.58 -5.74
N ILE A 227 -0.07 5.59 -5.29
CA ILE A 227 0.28 5.60 -3.87
C ILE A 227 -0.29 6.84 -3.19
N LEU A 228 -0.07 8.03 -3.76
CA LEU A 228 -0.58 9.27 -3.17
C LEU A 228 -2.11 9.33 -3.21
N GLY A 229 -2.74 8.87 -4.29
CA GLY A 229 -4.20 8.78 -4.38
C GLY A 229 -4.79 7.79 -3.38
N SER A 230 -4.12 6.66 -3.13
CA SER A 230 -4.50 5.72 -2.08
C SER A 230 -4.37 6.31 -0.68
N LEU A 231 -3.34 7.14 -0.43
CA LEU A 231 -3.22 7.89 0.82
C LEU A 231 -4.34 8.93 0.98
N CYS A 232 -4.76 9.58 -0.11
CA CYS A 232 -5.93 10.45 -0.13
C CYS A 232 -7.21 9.69 0.26
N VAL A 233 -7.44 8.51 -0.32
CA VAL A 233 -8.56 7.62 0.04
C VAL A 233 -8.48 7.18 1.50
N PHE A 234 -7.30 6.77 1.98
CA PHE A 234 -7.08 6.39 3.38
C PHE A 234 -7.40 7.53 4.33
N HIS A 235 -6.90 8.73 4.03
CA HIS A 235 -7.18 9.91 4.82
C HIS A 235 -8.68 10.20 4.92
N LYS A 236 -9.43 10.05 3.82
CA LYS A 236 -10.87 10.30 3.81
C LYS A 236 -11.72 9.24 4.46
N ASN A 237 -11.48 7.99 4.10
CA ASN A 237 -12.38 6.91 4.50
C ASN A 237 -12.02 6.33 5.86
N TYR A 238 -10.76 6.52 6.29
CA TYR A 238 -10.26 6.01 7.56
C TYR A 238 -9.90 7.16 8.50
N ILE A 239 -8.92 8.02 8.16
CA ILE A 239 -8.38 8.98 9.14
C ILE A 239 -9.45 9.94 9.67
N GLN A 240 -10.30 10.49 8.80
CA GLN A 240 -11.31 11.46 9.25
C GLN A 240 -12.39 10.88 10.18
N LYS A 241 -12.59 9.56 10.19
CA LYS A 241 -13.59 8.91 11.04
C LYS A 241 -13.16 8.74 12.49
N HIS A 242 -11.86 8.71 12.76
CA HIS A 242 -11.34 8.50 14.10
C HIS A 242 -10.76 9.80 14.65
N GLU A 243 -11.02 10.10 15.92
CA GLU A 243 -10.73 11.43 16.48
C GLU A 243 -9.23 11.69 16.68
N LYS A 244 -8.43 10.65 16.96
CA LYS A 244 -6.99 10.72 17.12
C LYS A 244 -6.35 9.41 16.69
N PHE A 245 -5.19 9.49 16.05
CA PHE A 245 -4.34 8.35 15.77
C PHE A 245 -3.01 8.48 16.48
N ASP A 246 -2.50 7.32 16.87
CA ASP A 246 -1.13 7.17 17.31
C ASP A 246 -0.16 7.44 16.15
N TYR A 247 0.97 8.08 16.44
CA TYR A 247 1.99 8.38 15.44
C TYR A 247 2.53 7.12 14.75
N TRP A 248 2.75 6.05 15.51
CA TRP A 248 3.29 4.79 15.01
C TRP A 248 2.27 4.06 14.14
N PHE A 249 0.98 4.17 14.48
CA PHE A 249 -0.09 3.71 13.60
C PHE A 249 -0.06 4.40 12.24
N LEU A 250 0.02 5.73 12.21
CA LEU A 250 0.08 6.49 10.95
C LEU A 250 1.35 6.16 10.16
N LEU A 251 2.49 5.98 10.83
CA LEU A 251 3.74 5.55 10.21
C LEU A 251 3.58 4.17 9.54
N GLY A 252 2.92 3.24 10.24
CA GLY A 252 2.57 1.92 9.72
C GLY A 252 1.73 2.00 8.45
N ALA A 253 0.62 2.73 8.52
CA ALA A 253 -0.32 2.84 7.40
C ALA A 253 0.28 3.57 6.19
N MET A 254 0.97 4.69 6.42
CA MET A 254 1.40 5.57 5.34
C MET A 254 2.78 5.22 4.76
N GLN A 255 3.59 4.41 5.46
CA GLN A 255 4.95 4.06 5.01
C GLN A 255 5.18 2.55 5.03
N ALA A 256 5.13 1.90 6.20
CA ALA A 256 5.50 0.49 6.32
C ALA A 256 4.63 -0.42 5.45
N GLY A 257 3.31 -0.22 5.46
CA GLY A 257 2.35 -0.99 4.67
C GLY A 257 2.58 -0.86 3.17
N ILE A 258 2.81 0.36 2.67
CA ILE A 258 3.06 0.62 1.24
C ILE A 258 4.38 -0.04 0.80
N ALA A 259 5.45 0.15 1.58
CA ALA A 259 6.75 -0.45 1.29
C ALA A 259 6.69 -1.98 1.30
N ALA A 260 6.05 -2.56 2.33
CA ALA A 260 5.89 -4.00 2.45
C ALA A 260 5.03 -4.60 1.32
N VAL A 261 3.97 -3.92 0.89
CA VAL A 261 3.15 -4.32 -0.26
C VAL A 261 3.98 -4.35 -1.55
N ALA A 262 4.74 -3.29 -1.82
CA ALA A 262 5.60 -3.23 -3.00
C ALA A 262 6.63 -4.38 -3.01
N TYR A 263 7.21 -4.67 -1.84
CA TYR A 263 8.16 -5.77 -1.71
C TYR A 263 7.48 -7.15 -1.86
N CYS A 264 6.28 -7.35 -1.30
CA CYS A 264 5.52 -8.59 -1.48
C CYS A 264 5.14 -8.84 -2.95
N GLN A 265 4.81 -7.80 -3.71
CA GLN A 265 4.57 -7.92 -5.15
C GLN A 265 5.83 -8.33 -5.92
N PHE A 266 7.00 -7.83 -5.51
CA PHE A 266 8.28 -8.28 -6.05
C PHE A 266 8.55 -9.75 -5.71
N ILE A 267 8.39 -10.14 -4.44
CA ILE A 267 8.57 -11.52 -3.99
C ILE A 267 7.67 -12.45 -4.83
N TYR A 268 6.39 -12.11 -4.99
CA TYR A 268 5.44 -12.89 -5.78
C TYR A 268 5.90 -13.09 -7.23
N LYS A 269 6.41 -12.03 -7.88
CA LYS A 269 6.92 -12.12 -9.26
C LYS A 269 8.14 -13.03 -9.37
N GLU A 270 9.05 -12.99 -8.40
CA GLU A 270 10.28 -13.79 -8.45
C GLU A 270 10.01 -15.26 -8.15
N ILE A 271 9.19 -15.56 -7.15
CA ILE A 271 8.87 -16.95 -6.80
C ILE A 271 8.05 -17.65 -7.88
N HIS A 272 7.17 -16.92 -8.58
CA HIS A 272 6.34 -17.47 -9.64
C HIS A 272 7.17 -17.92 -10.86
N LYS A 273 8.28 -17.22 -11.15
CA LYS A 273 9.21 -17.60 -12.23
C LYS A 273 10.00 -18.88 -11.91
N ARG A 274 10.06 -19.27 -10.63
CA ARG A 274 11.03 -20.25 -10.11
C ARG A 274 10.39 -21.52 -9.53
N ASN A 275 9.07 -21.69 -9.70
CA ASN A 275 8.30 -22.84 -9.19
C ASN A 275 8.61 -23.12 -7.71
N ILE A 276 8.56 -22.08 -6.88
CA ILE A 276 8.77 -22.18 -5.43
C ILE A 276 7.54 -22.83 -4.78
N ASP A 277 7.77 -23.81 -3.90
CA ASP A 277 6.74 -24.51 -3.15
C ASP A 277 6.54 -23.90 -1.74
N THR A 278 7.65 -23.54 -1.09
CA THR A 278 7.65 -23.01 0.29
C THR A 278 8.38 -21.68 0.37
N LEU A 279 7.72 -20.67 0.93
CA LEU A 279 8.27 -19.34 1.18
C LEU A 279 8.58 -19.16 2.67
N VAL A 280 9.85 -18.99 3.00
CA VAL A 280 10.36 -18.86 4.36
C VAL A 280 10.68 -17.41 4.67
N PHE A 281 9.88 -16.79 5.51
CA PHE A 281 10.14 -15.45 6.03
C PHE A 281 11.09 -15.53 7.22
N VAL A 282 12.27 -14.92 7.09
CA VAL A 282 13.27 -14.89 8.16
C VAL A 282 12.75 -14.02 9.30
N ALA A 283 12.96 -14.45 10.54
CA ALA A 283 12.43 -13.76 11.70
C ALA A 283 12.93 -12.33 11.85
N ARG A 284 12.12 -11.53 12.53
CA ARG A 284 12.16 -10.06 12.60
C ARG A 284 11.82 -9.40 11.27
N ASP A 285 12.70 -9.50 10.29
CA ASP A 285 12.62 -8.77 9.02
C ASP A 285 11.52 -9.27 8.08
N GLY A 286 11.14 -10.53 8.23
CA GLY A 286 10.06 -11.15 7.49
C GLY A 286 8.70 -11.09 8.19
N TYR A 287 8.60 -10.54 9.41
CA TYR A 287 7.37 -10.63 10.22
C TYR A 287 6.20 -9.86 9.59
N LEU A 288 6.39 -8.58 9.31
CA LEU A 288 5.34 -7.77 8.66
C LEU A 288 5.08 -8.28 7.24
N LEU A 289 6.15 -8.65 6.52
CA LEU A 289 6.08 -9.14 5.15
C LEU A 289 5.25 -10.41 5.04
N GLN A 290 5.43 -11.39 5.93
CA GLN A 290 4.65 -12.63 5.92
C GLN A 290 3.15 -12.34 6.08
N LYS A 291 2.79 -11.48 7.02
CA LYS A 291 1.38 -11.12 7.27
C LYS A 291 0.75 -10.48 6.04
N ILE A 292 1.44 -9.51 5.45
CA ILE A 292 0.98 -8.80 4.26
C ILE A 292 0.91 -9.77 3.07
N PHE A 293 1.93 -10.59 2.85
CA PHE A 293 1.97 -11.58 1.78
C PHE A 293 0.80 -12.57 1.87
N ASN A 294 0.52 -13.11 3.06
CA ASN A 294 -0.59 -14.04 3.27
C ASN A 294 -1.96 -13.39 3.01
N ILE A 295 -2.10 -12.09 3.25
CA ILE A 295 -3.33 -11.34 2.96
C ILE A 295 -3.46 -11.02 1.46
N LEU A 296 -2.35 -10.74 0.79
CA LEU A 296 -2.29 -10.46 -0.64
C LEU A 296 -2.55 -11.71 -1.49
N TYR A 297 -1.91 -12.83 -1.12
CA TYR A 297 -1.89 -14.06 -1.89
C TYR A 297 -2.40 -15.24 -1.04
N PRO A 298 -3.67 -15.19 -0.60
CA PRO A 298 -4.21 -16.19 0.32
C PRO A 298 -4.19 -17.58 -0.34
N ASN A 299 -3.61 -18.56 0.36
CA ASN A 299 -3.49 -19.95 -0.07
C ASN A 299 -2.72 -20.17 -1.39
N SER A 300 -1.97 -19.17 -1.88
CA SER A 300 -1.17 -19.32 -3.10
C SER A 300 0.14 -20.07 -2.88
N TYR A 301 0.74 -19.93 -1.69
CA TYR A 301 2.01 -20.57 -1.33
C TYR A 301 2.01 -20.98 0.13
N LYS A 302 2.74 -22.05 0.46
CA LYS A 302 3.04 -22.41 1.85
C LYS A 302 4.01 -21.37 2.41
N THR A 303 3.61 -20.61 3.43
CA THR A 303 4.51 -19.64 4.07
C THR A 303 4.90 -20.12 5.47
N THR A 304 6.15 -19.87 5.84
CA THR A 304 6.70 -20.29 7.14
C THR A 304 7.56 -19.18 7.72
N TYR A 305 7.51 -19.00 9.04
CA TYR A 305 8.33 -18.02 9.76
C TYR A 305 9.46 -18.74 10.48
N VAL A 306 10.72 -18.40 10.17
CA VAL A 306 11.89 -19.15 10.64
C VAL A 306 12.91 -18.22 11.30
N TYR A 307 13.40 -18.63 12.47
CA TYR A 307 14.50 -17.97 13.15
C TYR A 307 15.84 -18.35 12.49
N ALA A 308 16.60 -17.38 12.00
CA ALA A 308 17.93 -17.60 11.43
C ALA A 308 18.93 -16.53 11.91
N PRO A 309 19.21 -16.44 13.23
CA PRO A 309 19.99 -15.35 13.78
C PRO A 309 21.44 -15.38 13.25
N ARG A 310 21.94 -14.20 12.86
CA ARG A 310 23.30 -14.04 12.30
C ARG A 310 24.39 -14.62 13.22
N ILE A 311 24.23 -14.46 14.53
CA ILE A 311 25.22 -14.94 15.51
C ILE A 311 25.27 -16.46 15.58
N LEU A 312 24.15 -17.16 15.41
CA LEU A 312 24.11 -18.62 15.29
C LEU A 312 24.85 -19.09 14.03
N LYS A 313 24.69 -18.38 12.90
CA LYS A 313 25.49 -18.65 11.71
C LYS A 313 26.98 -18.53 12.00
N LYS A 314 27.42 -17.50 12.71
CA LYS A 314 28.83 -17.33 13.07
C LYS A 314 29.33 -18.45 13.97
N ALA A 315 28.53 -18.90 14.95
CA ALA A 315 28.89 -20.04 15.80
C ALA A 315 28.99 -21.36 15.01
N VAL A 316 27.99 -21.67 14.18
CA VAL A 316 27.96 -22.89 13.36
C VAL A 316 29.13 -22.97 12.37
N PHE A 317 29.52 -21.83 11.77
CA PHE A 317 30.61 -21.77 10.80
C PHE A 317 31.97 -21.47 11.45
N LEU A 318 32.02 -21.23 12.77
CA LEU A 318 33.19 -20.73 13.48
C LEU A 318 33.80 -19.49 12.80
N GLU A 319 32.96 -18.56 12.36
CA GLU A 319 33.38 -17.25 11.85
C GLU A 319 33.66 -16.32 13.02
N VAL A 320 34.77 -16.61 13.71
CA VAL A 320 35.13 -15.98 14.97
C VAL A 320 35.80 -14.62 14.70
N ILE A 321 35.18 -13.56 15.22
CA ILE A 321 35.80 -12.25 15.37
C ILE A 321 35.79 -11.88 16.85
N GLU A 322 36.82 -11.17 17.32
CA GLU A 322 36.98 -10.87 18.74
C GLU A 322 35.73 -10.22 19.34
N GLY A 323 35.19 -9.18 18.69
CA GLY A 323 34.06 -8.39 19.20
C GLY A 323 32.73 -9.15 19.42
N GLU A 324 32.60 -10.37 18.93
CA GLU A 324 31.40 -11.22 19.13
C GLU A 324 31.75 -12.59 19.75
N SER A 325 33.02 -12.83 20.09
CA SER A 325 33.50 -14.16 20.50
C SER A 325 32.85 -14.67 21.77
N LEU A 326 32.51 -13.79 22.71
CA LEU A 326 31.83 -14.19 23.94
C LEU A 326 30.43 -14.76 23.64
N GLU A 327 29.70 -14.13 22.73
CA GLU A 327 28.36 -14.58 22.35
C GLU A 327 28.40 -15.86 21.51
N ILE A 328 29.39 -15.98 20.61
CA ILE A 328 29.66 -17.24 19.89
C ILE A 328 29.93 -18.37 20.89
N LEU A 329 30.80 -18.14 21.88
CA LEU A 329 31.13 -19.16 22.87
C LEU A 329 29.91 -19.56 23.72
N ARG A 330 29.06 -18.60 24.10
CA ARG A 330 27.80 -18.86 24.81
C ARG A 330 26.84 -19.74 24.01
N ILE A 331 26.76 -19.57 22.69
CA ILE A 331 25.95 -20.45 21.83
C ILE A 331 26.53 -21.86 21.77
N LEU A 332 27.86 -22.00 21.73
CA LEU A 332 28.53 -23.29 21.64
C LEU A 332 28.45 -24.09 22.94
N GLU A 333 28.68 -23.46 24.09
CA GLU A 333 28.79 -24.14 25.39
C GLU A 333 27.59 -23.96 26.33
N GLY A 334 26.81 -22.91 26.12
CA GLY A 334 25.79 -22.46 27.07
C GLY A 334 26.34 -21.50 28.13
N GLU A 335 25.48 -20.56 28.55
CA GLU A 335 25.82 -19.48 29.49
C GLU A 335 26.45 -19.97 30.80
N GLU A 336 25.92 -21.06 31.36
CA GLU A 336 26.39 -21.59 32.65
C GLU A 336 27.79 -22.19 32.58
N GLU A 337 28.14 -22.82 31.45
CA GLU A 337 29.49 -23.37 31.24
C GLU A 337 30.53 -22.28 31.01
N VAL A 338 30.16 -21.21 30.29
CA VAL A 338 31.02 -20.04 30.09
C VAL A 338 31.31 -19.35 31.43
N LYS A 339 30.29 -19.20 32.29
CA LYS A 339 30.45 -18.65 33.65
C LYS A 339 31.37 -19.50 34.51
N LYS A 340 31.24 -20.83 34.48
CA LYS A 340 32.13 -21.76 35.23
C LYS A 340 33.59 -21.60 34.81
N LYS A 341 33.84 -21.34 33.52
CA LYS A 341 35.17 -21.08 32.97
C LYS A 341 35.70 -19.67 33.27
N GLN A 342 34.91 -18.82 33.93
CA GLN A 342 35.25 -17.44 34.28
C GLN A 342 35.62 -16.56 33.06
N ILE A 343 35.09 -16.92 31.89
CA ILE A 343 35.27 -16.15 30.66
C ILE A 343 34.21 -15.05 30.64
N THR A 344 34.64 -13.81 30.77
CA THR A 344 33.73 -12.64 30.89
C THR A 344 33.94 -11.62 29.78
N THR A 345 35.02 -11.72 29.00
CA THR A 345 35.33 -10.79 27.93
C THR A 345 35.41 -11.46 26.57
N ASN A 346 35.17 -10.66 25.53
CA ASN A 346 35.32 -11.04 24.13
C ASN A 346 36.74 -11.55 23.81
N GLN A 347 37.78 -10.88 24.33
CA GLN A 347 39.17 -11.28 24.14
C GLN A 347 39.46 -12.65 24.77
N GLN A 348 38.98 -12.90 25.99
CA GLN A 348 39.13 -14.20 26.66
C GLN A 348 38.43 -15.32 25.87
N ALA A 349 37.20 -15.06 25.42
CA ALA A 349 36.45 -16.01 24.60
C ALA A 349 37.13 -16.27 23.25
N TYR A 350 37.69 -15.25 22.61
CA TYR A 350 38.44 -15.38 21.36
C TYR A 350 39.65 -16.32 21.56
N VAL A 351 40.50 -16.04 22.55
CA VAL A 351 41.65 -16.90 22.88
C VAL A 351 41.21 -18.31 23.21
N TYR A 352 40.12 -18.48 23.96
CA TYR A 352 39.60 -19.79 24.32
C TYR A 352 39.16 -20.60 23.08
N ILE A 353 38.39 -20.00 22.17
CA ILE A 353 37.89 -20.69 20.97
C ILE A 353 39.06 -21.15 20.10
N TYR A 354 40.08 -20.32 19.88
CA TYR A 354 41.25 -20.70 19.10
C TYR A 354 42.11 -21.77 19.79
N SER A 355 42.26 -21.67 21.12
CA SER A 355 43.05 -22.66 21.88
C SER A 355 42.35 -24.02 21.98
N ASN A 356 41.02 -24.05 21.85
CA ASN A 356 40.20 -25.26 21.96
C ASN A 356 39.42 -25.54 20.65
N PHE A 357 40.01 -25.24 19.51
CA PHE A 357 39.32 -25.22 18.22
C PHE A 357 38.56 -26.52 17.88
N GLU A 358 39.19 -27.70 18.06
CA GLU A 358 38.53 -28.98 17.77
C GLU A 358 37.33 -29.25 18.70
N HIS A 359 37.42 -28.83 19.97
CA HIS A 359 36.29 -28.90 20.89
C HIS A 359 35.15 -27.99 20.44
N CYS A 360 35.45 -26.72 20.16
CA CYS A 360 34.47 -25.76 19.66
C CYS A 360 33.86 -26.19 18.31
N ARG A 361 34.63 -26.85 17.45
CA ARG A 361 34.16 -27.44 16.19
C ARG A 361 33.15 -28.56 16.43
N HIS A 362 33.40 -29.44 17.39
CA HIS A 362 32.42 -30.46 17.76
C HIS A 362 31.11 -29.84 18.27
N LEU A 363 31.20 -28.80 19.10
CA LEU A 363 30.03 -28.06 19.57
C LEU A 363 29.29 -27.35 18.43
N ALA A 364 30.00 -26.75 17.47
CA ALA A 364 29.40 -26.08 16.32
C ALA A 364 28.58 -27.06 15.45
N LEU A 365 29.07 -28.29 15.27
CA LEU A 365 28.31 -29.35 14.59
C LEU A 365 27.04 -29.74 15.37
N LYS A 366 27.13 -29.83 16.70
CA LYS A 366 25.95 -30.07 17.54
C LYS A 366 24.92 -28.94 17.45
N CYS A 367 25.36 -27.68 17.42
CA CYS A 367 24.49 -26.53 17.17
C CYS A 367 23.79 -26.63 15.80
N LEU A 368 24.53 -27.02 14.75
CA LEU A 368 23.96 -27.24 13.43
C LEU A 368 22.92 -28.35 13.43
N ASP A 369 23.15 -29.47 14.11
CA ASP A 369 22.19 -30.57 14.20
C ASP A 369 20.92 -30.17 14.97
N ASN A 370 21.06 -29.38 16.03
CA ASN A 370 19.90 -28.81 16.74
C ASN A 370 19.10 -27.87 15.84
N TYR A 371 19.78 -27.00 15.11
CA TYR A 371 19.12 -26.09 14.17
C TYR A 371 18.44 -26.84 13.01
N ARG A 372 19.06 -27.92 12.52
CA ARG A 372 18.47 -28.81 11.51
C ARG A 372 17.18 -29.46 12.02
N LYS A 373 17.16 -29.97 13.26
CA LYS A 373 15.94 -30.52 13.88
C LYS A 373 14.84 -29.47 13.96
N TYR A 374 15.18 -28.24 14.33
CA TYR A 374 14.24 -27.12 14.31
C TYR A 374 13.66 -26.87 12.91
N LEU A 375 14.49 -26.75 11.88
CA LEU A 375 14.00 -26.53 10.51
C LEU A 375 13.12 -27.68 10.00
N TYR A 376 13.47 -28.94 10.30
CA TYR A 376 12.63 -30.08 9.92
C TYR A 376 11.27 -30.08 10.62
N SER A 377 11.19 -29.60 11.86
CA SER A 377 9.89 -29.42 12.54
C SER A 377 8.99 -28.38 11.86
N SER A 378 9.56 -27.47 11.07
CA SER A 378 8.81 -26.48 10.29
C SER A 378 8.28 -27.01 8.95
N ASN A 379 8.50 -28.29 8.65
CA ASN A 379 8.04 -29.00 7.46
C ASN A 379 8.37 -28.27 6.14
N LEU A 380 9.63 -27.86 5.97
CA LEU A 380 10.08 -27.19 4.76
C LEU A 380 10.24 -28.22 3.63
N GLU A 381 9.39 -28.14 2.60
CA GLU A 381 9.32 -29.11 1.50
C GLU A 381 9.44 -28.40 0.14
N GLY A 382 9.82 -29.15 -0.89
CA GLY A 382 9.90 -28.64 -2.26
C GLY A 382 10.97 -27.56 -2.44
N ASN A 383 10.85 -26.75 -3.49
CA ASN A 383 11.70 -25.61 -3.78
C ASN A 383 11.45 -24.49 -2.77
N ILE A 384 12.51 -24.03 -2.11
CA ILE A 384 12.42 -23.08 -1.00
C ILE A 384 12.95 -21.73 -1.46
N ALA A 385 12.17 -20.69 -1.22
CA ALA A 385 12.65 -19.32 -1.24
C ALA A 385 12.68 -18.76 0.19
N ILE A 386 13.73 -18.04 0.54
CA ILE A 386 13.77 -17.27 1.79
C ILE A 386 13.49 -15.79 1.48
N VAL A 387 12.88 -15.10 2.43
CA VAL A 387 12.66 -13.66 2.40
C VAL A 387 13.38 -13.04 3.58
N ASP A 388 14.29 -12.13 3.26
CA ASP A 388 15.04 -11.34 4.22
C ASP A 388 15.11 -9.89 3.67
N THR A 389 15.54 -8.91 4.48
CA THR A 389 15.54 -7.51 4.03
C THR A 389 16.87 -7.11 3.43
N ILE A 390 17.99 -7.36 4.11
CA ILE A 390 19.32 -6.95 3.66
C ILE A 390 20.37 -8.00 3.91
N THR A 391 21.38 -8.05 3.04
CA THR A 391 22.49 -8.97 3.25
C THR A 391 23.83 -8.43 2.76
N LEU A 392 24.87 -8.71 3.56
CA LEU A 392 26.28 -8.56 3.19
C LEU A 392 26.98 -9.93 3.06
N GLY A 393 26.62 -10.87 3.93
CA GLY A 393 27.28 -12.18 4.07
C GLY A 393 26.34 -13.37 3.95
N TYR A 394 25.09 -13.14 3.52
CA TYR A 394 24.06 -14.17 3.29
C TYR A 394 23.87 -15.05 4.52
N SER A 395 23.84 -14.44 5.70
CA SER A 395 23.87 -15.15 6.98
C SER A 395 22.70 -16.12 7.11
N SER A 396 21.47 -15.62 6.90
CA SER A 396 20.24 -16.42 6.97
C SER A 396 20.22 -17.51 5.90
N GLN A 397 20.53 -17.16 4.64
CA GLN A 397 20.57 -18.10 3.51
C GLN A 397 21.60 -19.21 3.72
N GLY A 398 22.84 -18.84 4.05
CA GLY A 398 23.94 -19.77 4.26
C GLY A 398 23.67 -20.72 5.43
N LEU A 399 23.11 -20.22 6.53
CA LEU A 399 22.73 -21.06 7.67
C LEU A 399 21.63 -22.07 7.31
N ILE A 400 20.56 -21.61 6.65
CA ILE A 400 19.44 -22.47 6.23
C ILE A 400 19.92 -23.51 5.20
N GLN A 401 20.68 -23.11 4.18
CA GLN A 401 21.23 -24.04 3.19
C GLN A 401 22.13 -25.10 3.83
N LYS A 402 22.99 -24.71 4.78
CA LYS A 402 23.88 -25.64 5.48
C LYS A 402 23.09 -26.64 6.32
N ALA A 403 22.03 -26.19 6.97
CA ALA A 403 21.18 -27.04 7.80
C ALA A 403 20.34 -28.02 7.00
N LEU A 404 19.70 -27.55 5.92
CA LEU A 404 18.90 -28.38 5.01
C LEU A 404 19.74 -29.23 4.06
N ASN A 405 21.03 -28.91 3.91
CA ASN A 405 21.91 -29.48 2.90
C ASN A 405 21.29 -29.38 1.48
N LYS A 406 20.74 -28.21 1.18
CA LYS A 406 20.01 -27.91 -0.07
C LYS A 406 20.20 -26.45 -0.43
N GLU A 407 20.26 -26.14 -1.72
CA GLU A 407 20.21 -24.76 -2.21
C GLU A 407 18.81 -24.14 -1.99
N VAL A 408 18.79 -22.87 -1.62
CA VAL A 408 17.54 -22.10 -1.46
C VAL A 408 17.69 -20.78 -2.20
N PHE A 409 16.60 -20.29 -2.77
CA PHE A 409 16.57 -19.00 -3.45
C PHE A 409 16.38 -17.87 -2.43
N GLY A 410 17.14 -16.78 -2.54
CA GLY A 410 17.02 -15.62 -1.65
C GLY A 410 16.28 -14.45 -2.28
N CYS A 411 15.23 -13.95 -1.62
CA CYS A 411 14.62 -12.65 -1.94
C CYS A 411 15.09 -11.61 -0.91
N TYR A 412 15.67 -10.52 -1.41
CA TYR A 412 16.18 -9.41 -0.59
C TYR A 412 15.57 -8.08 -1.02
N VAL A 413 15.47 -7.12 -0.10
CA VAL A 413 15.23 -5.71 -0.46
C VAL A 413 16.50 -5.12 -1.05
N ASP A 414 17.65 -5.35 -0.39
CA ASP A 414 18.95 -4.85 -0.82
C ASP A 414 20.08 -5.88 -0.62
N LEU A 415 21.05 -5.84 -1.53
CA LEU A 415 22.26 -6.67 -1.52
C LEU A 415 23.48 -5.75 -1.40
N LEU A 416 24.19 -5.80 -0.28
CA LEU A 416 25.39 -4.99 -0.07
C LEU A 416 26.65 -5.60 -0.71
N ARG A 417 26.58 -6.89 -1.07
CA ARG A 417 27.65 -7.62 -1.77
C ARG A 417 27.06 -8.75 -2.61
N ILE A 418 27.54 -8.92 -3.84
CA ILE A 418 27.22 -10.11 -4.66
C ILE A 418 28.20 -11.23 -4.29
N LEU A 419 27.64 -12.37 -3.89
CA LEU A 419 28.35 -13.63 -3.69
C LEU A 419 27.64 -14.72 -4.53
N ASN A 420 28.23 -15.91 -4.59
CA ASN A 420 27.69 -17.03 -5.36
C ASN A 420 26.50 -17.71 -4.63
N TYR A 421 25.40 -16.98 -4.48
CA TYR A 421 24.12 -17.45 -3.96
C TYR A 421 23.03 -17.16 -5.01
N ASP A 422 22.12 -18.11 -5.25
CA ASP A 422 20.93 -17.84 -6.08
C ASP A 422 19.99 -16.90 -5.32
N CYS A 423 19.85 -15.68 -5.81
CA CYS A 423 19.06 -14.65 -5.17
C CYS A 423 18.61 -13.56 -6.14
N ALA A 424 17.61 -12.78 -5.71
CA ALA A 424 17.16 -11.56 -6.36
C ALA A 424 16.98 -10.45 -5.34
N SER A 425 17.15 -9.21 -5.79
CA SER A 425 17.00 -8.00 -4.99
C SER A 425 15.91 -7.12 -5.55
N PHE A 426 15.09 -6.52 -4.68
CA PHE A 426 14.13 -5.49 -5.05
C PHE A 426 14.85 -4.24 -5.58
N LEU A 427 15.90 -3.81 -4.90
CA LEU A 427 16.75 -2.71 -5.32
C LEU A 427 17.92 -3.23 -6.19
N PRO A 428 18.16 -2.65 -7.37
CA PRO A 428 19.29 -3.06 -8.20
C PRO A 428 20.64 -2.74 -7.54
N PHE A 429 21.58 -3.70 -7.63
CA PHE A 429 22.89 -3.64 -6.97
C PHE A 429 23.77 -2.45 -7.40
N SER A 430 23.66 -2.00 -8.66
CA SER A 430 24.54 -0.98 -9.26
C SER A 430 23.96 0.43 -9.25
N HIS A 431 22.88 0.70 -8.52
CA HIS A 431 22.28 2.04 -8.55
C HIS A 431 23.15 3.09 -7.82
N PRO A 432 23.26 4.32 -8.36
CA PRO A 432 23.90 5.41 -7.66
C PRO A 432 23.25 5.64 -6.30
N LYS A 433 24.08 5.85 -5.27
CA LYS A 433 23.63 6.14 -3.90
C LYS A 433 22.64 7.31 -3.66
N PRO A 434 22.42 8.29 -4.56
CA PRO A 434 21.45 9.36 -4.28
C PRO A 434 19.98 8.97 -4.13
N VAL A 435 19.55 7.74 -4.49
CA VAL A 435 18.14 7.30 -4.33
C VAL A 435 17.91 6.52 -3.02
N TYR A 436 18.95 6.26 -2.22
CA TYR A 436 18.79 5.45 -1.02
C TYR A 436 17.90 6.12 0.02
N PHE A 437 17.17 5.26 0.71
CA PHE A 437 16.93 5.44 2.14
C PHE A 437 18.29 5.73 2.79
N HIS A 438 18.67 7.02 2.93
CA HIS A 438 19.95 7.43 3.52
C HIS A 438 20.18 6.83 4.92
N ASN A 439 19.13 6.27 5.51
CA ASN A 439 19.11 5.57 6.77
C ASN A 439 18.44 4.18 6.58
N TRP A 440 19.25 3.13 6.41
CA TRP A 440 18.73 1.75 6.34
C TRP A 440 18.06 1.34 7.65
N ASP A 441 18.53 1.83 8.81
CA ASP A 441 17.93 1.55 10.11
C ASP A 441 16.45 1.95 10.14
N PHE A 442 16.07 2.99 9.37
CA PHE A 442 14.66 3.34 9.21
C PHE A 442 13.88 2.29 8.42
N MET A 443 14.43 1.75 7.33
CA MET A 443 13.77 0.69 6.57
C MET A 443 13.68 -0.62 7.35
N GLU A 444 14.75 -1.00 8.04
CA GLU A 444 14.73 -2.13 8.98
C GLU A 444 13.65 -1.90 10.05
N PHE A 445 13.59 -0.69 10.61
CA PHE A 445 12.54 -0.34 11.56
C PHE A 445 11.12 -0.39 10.98
N LEU A 446 10.91 -0.14 9.69
CA LEU A 446 9.59 -0.30 9.06
C LEU A 446 9.20 -1.77 8.85
N LEU A 447 10.15 -2.65 8.54
CA LEU A 447 9.88 -4.03 8.10
C LEU A 447 10.12 -5.12 9.17
N THR A 448 10.54 -4.75 10.37
CA THR A 448 10.89 -5.68 11.46
C THR A 448 9.68 -6.36 12.16
N SER A 449 9.82 -6.67 13.46
CA SER A 449 8.83 -7.34 14.31
C SER A 449 8.78 -6.72 15.72
N PRO A 450 7.76 -7.03 16.54
CA PRO A 450 7.78 -6.67 17.96
C PRO A 450 8.75 -7.55 18.78
N GLU A 451 9.37 -8.57 18.20
CA GLU A 451 10.29 -9.48 18.90
C GLU A 451 11.62 -8.79 19.25
N TYR A 452 12.20 -9.17 20.40
CA TYR A 452 13.55 -8.77 20.80
C TYR A 452 14.62 -9.51 19.96
N PRO A 453 15.90 -9.06 20.00
CA PRO A 453 16.98 -9.76 19.31
C PRO A 453 17.02 -11.24 19.71
N ILE A 454 17.08 -12.11 18.70
CA ILE A 454 17.19 -13.56 18.88
C ILE A 454 18.66 -13.94 18.82
N LEU A 455 19.12 -14.68 19.83
CA LEU A 455 20.51 -15.13 19.98
C LEU A 455 20.68 -16.58 19.54
N ASN A 456 19.69 -17.44 19.81
CA ASN A 456 19.75 -18.86 19.47
C ASN A 456 18.35 -19.45 19.23
N VAL A 457 18.30 -20.70 18.77
CA VAL A 457 17.08 -21.52 18.72
C VAL A 457 17.38 -22.86 19.37
N GLU A 458 16.69 -23.17 20.46
CA GLU A 458 16.88 -24.41 21.22
C GLU A 458 15.56 -25.15 21.37
N ASN A 459 15.54 -26.43 21.01
CA ASN A 459 14.33 -27.26 21.05
C ASN A 459 13.12 -26.64 20.32
N GLY A 460 13.39 -25.89 19.25
CA GLY A 460 12.36 -25.19 18.47
C GLY A 460 11.86 -23.88 19.08
N VAL A 461 12.44 -23.42 20.19
CA VAL A 461 12.09 -22.17 20.86
C VAL A 461 13.18 -21.14 20.64
N PRO A 462 12.85 -19.90 20.22
CA PRO A 462 13.83 -18.82 20.12
C PRO A 462 14.32 -18.39 21.51
N ILE A 463 15.63 -18.18 21.63
CA ILE A 463 16.25 -17.61 22.81
C ILE A 463 16.50 -16.13 22.55
N TYR A 464 15.76 -15.28 23.26
CA TYR A 464 15.87 -13.83 23.15
C TYR A 464 16.96 -13.27 24.06
N GLN A 465 17.56 -12.16 23.65
CA GLN A 465 18.39 -11.34 24.51
C GLN A 465 17.55 -10.83 25.69
N LYS A 466 18.00 -11.10 26.93
CA LYS A 466 17.28 -10.71 28.15
C LYS A 466 17.48 -9.23 28.49
N ASP A 467 18.73 -8.77 28.44
CA ASP A 467 19.12 -7.41 28.78
C ASP A 467 19.09 -6.51 27.54
N VAL A 468 17.88 -6.15 27.12
CA VAL A 468 17.64 -5.21 26.02
C VAL A 468 17.53 -3.78 26.53
N SER A 469 18.01 -2.83 25.72
CA SER A 469 17.98 -1.40 26.03
C SER A 469 16.55 -0.88 26.22
N SER A 470 16.40 0.27 26.88
CA SER A 470 15.10 0.97 26.98
C SER A 470 14.53 1.31 25.60
N CYS A 471 15.39 1.67 24.64
CA CYS A 471 15.02 1.93 23.25
C CYS A 471 14.40 0.69 22.59
N GLU A 472 14.99 -0.50 22.79
CA GLU A 472 14.46 -1.73 22.19
C GLU A 472 13.11 -2.15 22.80
N LYS A 473 12.94 -1.94 24.12
CA LYS A 473 11.64 -2.15 24.78
C LYS A 473 10.56 -1.21 24.23
N TYR A 474 10.91 0.05 23.96
CA TYR A 474 10.00 1.01 23.38
C TYR A 474 9.69 0.69 21.90
N ARG A 475 10.72 0.36 21.11
CA ARG A 475 10.62 -0.05 19.70
C ARG A 475 9.65 -1.21 19.53
N SER A 476 9.77 -2.26 20.35
CA SER A 476 8.88 -3.41 20.36
C SER A 476 7.41 -3.01 20.54
N LYS A 477 7.09 -2.19 21.56
CA LYS A 477 5.73 -1.67 21.81
C LYS A 477 5.21 -0.78 20.68
N ALA A 478 6.04 0.13 20.17
CA ALA A 478 5.68 1.00 19.06
C ALA A 478 5.39 0.18 17.79
N TYR A 479 6.12 -0.91 17.57
CA TYR A 479 5.99 -1.72 16.37
C TYR A 479 4.64 -2.45 16.28
N GLU A 480 4.00 -2.78 17.41
CA GLU A 480 2.63 -3.31 17.41
C GLU A 480 1.65 -2.36 16.71
N LYS A 481 1.80 -1.04 16.94
CA LYS A 481 0.99 -0.01 16.29
C LYS A 481 1.35 0.19 14.82
N ILE A 482 2.63 0.05 14.45
CA ILE A 482 3.06 0.07 13.05
C ILE A 482 2.42 -1.08 12.27
N VAL A 483 2.40 -2.29 12.83
CA VAL A 483 1.78 -3.46 12.21
C VAL A 483 0.28 -3.24 12.04
N GLU A 484 -0.40 -2.74 13.07
CA GLU A 484 -1.83 -2.40 13.01
C GLU A 484 -2.12 -1.44 11.84
N GLY A 485 -1.38 -0.33 11.75
CA GLY A 485 -1.54 0.64 10.67
C GLY A 485 -1.23 0.07 9.29
N ALA A 486 -0.16 -0.71 9.16
CA ALA A 486 0.24 -1.32 7.90
C ALA A 486 -0.82 -2.30 7.36
N LEU A 487 -1.41 -3.09 8.24
CA LEU A 487 -2.50 -4.02 7.87
C LEU A 487 -3.78 -3.27 7.49
N ASP A 488 -4.11 -2.16 8.14
CA ASP A 488 -5.30 -1.36 7.80
C ASP A 488 -5.17 -0.66 6.44
N MET A 489 -3.98 -0.14 6.12
CA MET A 489 -3.72 0.38 4.78
C MET A 489 -3.90 -0.71 3.72
N LEU A 490 -3.44 -1.93 3.99
CA LEU A 490 -3.60 -3.06 3.07
C LEU A 490 -5.08 -3.38 2.80
N HIS A 491 -5.95 -3.32 3.80
CA HIS A 491 -7.39 -3.52 3.58
C HIS A 491 -7.99 -2.50 2.63
N ILE A 492 -7.48 -1.26 2.62
CA ILE A 492 -7.91 -0.23 1.69
C ILE A 492 -7.38 -0.51 0.30
N LEU A 493 -6.09 -0.82 0.17
CA LEU A 493 -5.48 -1.17 -1.11
C LEU A 493 -6.20 -2.38 -1.77
N LYS A 494 -6.63 -3.36 -0.97
CA LYS A 494 -7.47 -4.48 -1.45
C LYS A 494 -8.86 -4.05 -1.90
N LYS A 495 -9.50 -3.10 -1.22
CA LYS A 495 -10.80 -2.56 -1.63
C LYS A 495 -10.71 -1.82 -2.97
N VAL A 496 -9.57 -1.23 -3.29
CA VAL A 496 -9.32 -0.58 -4.59
C VAL A 496 -8.73 -1.54 -5.64
N LYS A 497 -8.66 -2.86 -5.34
CA LYS A 497 -8.21 -3.94 -6.23
C LYS A 497 -6.94 -3.63 -7.03
N PHE A 498 -6.00 -2.91 -6.43
CA PHE A 498 -4.73 -2.59 -7.07
C PHE A 498 -3.73 -3.76 -7.05
N LEU A 499 -4.03 -4.80 -6.26
CA LEU A 499 -3.10 -5.83 -5.84
C LEU A 499 -3.42 -7.20 -6.45
#